data_AF-A0A934SFV5-F1
#
_entry.id   AF-A0A934SFV5-F1
#
_cell.length_a   1.000
_cell.length_b   1.000
_cell.length_c   1.000
_cell.angle_alpha   90.00
_cell.angle_beta   90.00
_cell.angle_gamma   90.00
#
_symmetry.space_group_name_H-M   'P 1'
#
loop_
_entity.id
_entity.type
_entity.pdbx_description
1 polymer ?
#
loop_
_entity_poly.entity_id
_entity_poly.type
_entity_poly.pdbx_seq_one_letter_code
_entity_poly.pdbx_strand_id
1 'polypeptide(L)' 'MKKLQSAAYKAGITNGKAAEVRSRYHQEEEAKALPRPPLPKRYYRMPVEGYTTSDGVKVEGHTVTVEVVQP' A
#
# COMPACT_ATOMS: atom_id res chain seq x y z
N MET A 1 33.83 31.53 36.36
CA MET A 1 33.44 31.07 35.01
C MET A 1 32.97 29.59 34.99
N LYS A 2 31.97 29.19 35.79
CA LYS A 2 31.49 27.78 35.85
C LYS A 2 30.05 27.55 35.33
N LYS A 3 29.31 28.62 35.01
CA LYS A 3 27.89 28.55 34.61
C LYS A 3 27.65 28.31 33.11
N LEU A 4 28.61 28.66 32.25
CA LEU A 4 28.49 28.47 30.79
C LEU A 4 28.64 27.01 30.35
N GLN A 5 29.45 26.22 31.06
CA GLN A 5 29.66 24.80 30.73
C GLN A 5 28.42 23.93 30.99
N SER A 6 27.59 24.26 32.00
CA SER A 6 26.38 23.48 32.29
C SER A 6 25.26 23.72 31.28
N ALA A 7 25.18 24.92 30.69
CA ALA A 7 24.20 25.26 29.66
C ALA A 7 24.54 24.59 28.32
N ALA A 8 25.80 24.67 27.87
CA ALA A 8 26.25 23.99 26.64
C ALA A 8 26.15 22.46 26.75
N TYR A 9 26.46 21.89 27.93
CA TYR A 9 26.31 20.47 28.21
C TYR A 9 24.83 20.03 28.21
N LYS A 10 23.95 20.79 28.88
CA LYS A 10 22.50 20.53 28.85
C LYS A 10 21.93 20.65 27.43
N ALA A 11 22.35 21.66 26.68
CA ALA A 11 21.97 21.87 25.28
C ALA A 11 22.44 20.72 24.38
N GLY A 12 23.66 20.21 24.58
CA GLY A 12 24.19 19.05 23.87
C GLY A 12 23.40 17.77 24.16
N ILE A 13 23.00 17.54 25.41
CA ILE A 13 22.15 16.40 25.80
C ILE A 13 20.73 16.53 25.22
N THR A 14 20.13 17.71 25.28
CA THR A 14 18.79 17.94 24.71
C THR A 14 18.81 17.85 23.19
N ASN A 15 19.87 18.34 22.53
CA ASN A 15 20.03 18.25 21.08
C ASN A 15 20.32 16.82 20.61
N GLY A 16 21.09 16.04 21.39
CA GLY A 16 21.29 14.61 21.13
C GLY A 16 19.98 13.82 21.20
N LYS A 17 19.17 14.07 22.24
CA LYS A 17 17.81 13.51 22.34
C LYS A 17 16.88 13.99 21.22
N ALA A 18 16.97 15.25 20.83
CA ALA A 18 16.15 15.78 19.73
C ALA A 18 16.57 15.25 18.36
N ALA A 19 17.85 14.92 18.17
CA ALA A 19 18.33 14.26 16.95
C ALA A 19 17.81 12.81 16.89
N GLU A 20 17.90 12.08 18.00
CA GLU A 20 17.41 10.70 18.11
C GLU A 20 15.88 10.60 17.95
N VAL A 21 15.12 11.54 18.52
CA VAL A 21 13.67 11.63 18.34
C VAL A 21 13.30 11.95 16.88
N ARG A 22 14.04 12.85 16.22
CA ARG A 22 13.80 13.17 14.80
C ARG A 22 14.15 12.01 13.88
N SER A 23 15.25 11.30 14.12
CA SER A 23 15.62 10.13 13.32
C SER A 23 14.60 9.01 13.49
N ARG A 24 14.11 8.79 14.73
CA ARG A 24 13.07 7.80 14.99
C ARG A 24 11.75 8.15 14.32
N TYR A 25 11.32 9.41 14.39
CA TYR A 25 10.12 9.88 13.70
C TYR A 25 10.24 9.71 12.17
N HIS A 26 11.38 10.07 11.59
CA HIS A 26 11.62 9.91 10.15
C HIS A 26 11.61 8.44 9.73
N GLN A 27 12.24 7.55 10.50
CA GLN A 27 12.21 6.11 10.26
C GLN A 27 10.80 5.52 10.39
N GLU A 28 10.00 5.97 11.36
CA GLU A 28 8.61 5.54 11.54
C GLU A 28 7.70 6.05 10.40
N GLU A 29 7.92 7.27 9.89
CA GLU A 29 7.22 7.82 8.73
C GLU A 29 7.63 7.13 7.41
N GLU A 30 8.93 6.87 7.19
CA GLU A 30 9.41 6.10 6.04
C GLU A 30 8.90 4.65 6.07
N ALA A 31 8.85 4.02 7.25
CA ALA A 31 8.28 2.70 7.40
C ALA A 31 6.76 2.67 7.13
N LYS A 32 6.03 3.75 7.46
CA LYS A 32 4.60 3.90 7.10
C LYS A 32 4.39 4.20 5.62
N ALA A 33 5.35 4.84 4.98
CA ALA A 33 5.31 5.19 3.56
C ALA A 33 5.64 4.02 2.62
N LEU A 34 5.92 2.83 3.15
CA LEU A 34 6.12 1.63 2.34
C LEU A 34 4.90 1.44 1.41
N PRO A 35 5.11 1.36 0.09
CA PRO A 35 4.01 1.18 -0.84
C PRO A 35 3.34 -0.15 -0.53
N ARG A 36 2.04 -0.09 -0.23
CA ARG A 36 1.25 -1.32 -0.06
C ARG A 36 1.38 -2.12 -1.37
N PRO A 37 1.66 -3.43 -1.29
CA PRO A 37 1.69 -4.24 -2.50
C PRO A 37 0.32 -4.15 -3.20
N PRO A 38 0.28 -4.09 -4.54
CA PRO A 38 -0.99 -4.09 -5.26
C PRO A 38 -1.77 -5.35 -4.86
N LEU A 39 -3.06 -5.18 -4.60
CA LEU A 39 -3.93 -6.31 -4.28
C LEU A 39 -3.90 -7.31 -5.45
N PRO A 40 -3.82 -8.63 -5.18
CA PRO A 40 -3.84 -9.63 -6.23
C PRO A 40 -5.18 -9.57 -6.96
N LYS A 41 -5.13 -9.36 -8.28
CA LYS A 41 -6.30 -9.39 -9.15
C LYS A 41 -6.88 -10.80 -9.16
N ARG A 42 -8.20 -10.92 -8.97
CA ARG A 42 -8.92 -12.20 -9.08
C ARG A 42 -9.63 -12.26 -10.42
N TYR A 43 -9.36 -13.32 -11.18
CA TYR A 43 -9.98 -13.58 -12.47
C TYR A 43 -10.87 -14.81 -12.38
N TYR A 44 -12.08 -14.70 -12.90
CA TYR A 44 -13.00 -15.84 -13.04
C TYR A 44 -13.23 -16.10 -14.52
N ARG A 45 -13.18 -17.37 -14.91
CA ARG A 45 -13.56 -17.83 -16.25
C ARG A 45 -14.92 -18.50 -16.15
N MET A 46 -15.88 -17.99 -16.92
CA MET A 46 -17.23 -18.51 -16.97
C MET A 46 -17.49 -19.07 -18.38
N PRO A 47 -17.62 -20.40 -18.53
CA PRO A 47 -18.03 -20.96 -19.82
C PRO A 47 -19.51 -20.63 -20.05
N VAL A 48 -19.82 -20.09 -21.23
CA VAL A 48 -21.17 -19.86 -21.72
C VAL A 48 -21.42 -20.94 -22.76
N GLU A 49 -22.42 -21.79 -22.52
CA GLU A 49 -22.80 -22.82 -23.48
C GLU A 49 -23.44 -22.19 -24.72
N GLY A 50 -23.22 -22.82 -25.87
CA GLY A 50 -23.90 -22.42 -27.09
C GLY A 50 -25.39 -22.72 -27.01
N TYR A 51 -26.21 -21.80 -27.49
CA TYR A 51 -27.66 -21.94 -27.45
C TYR A 51 -28.28 -21.45 -28.76
N THR A 52 -29.52 -21.88 -29.02
CA THR A 52 -30.29 -21.38 -30.17
C THR A 52 -31.37 -20.44 -29.64
N THR A 53 -31.42 -19.23 -30.19
CA THR A 53 -32.44 -18.23 -29.87
C THR A 53 -33.80 -18.64 -30.43
N SER A 54 -34.89 -18.01 -29.95
CA SER A 54 -36.25 -18.24 -30.46
C SER A 54 -36.38 -17.98 -31.95
N ASP A 55 -35.52 -17.12 -32.50
CA ASP A 55 -35.51 -16.72 -33.90
C ASP A 55 -34.67 -17.67 -34.78
N GLY A 56 -34.15 -18.76 -34.20
CA GLY A 56 -33.39 -19.79 -34.90
C GLY A 56 -31.90 -19.50 -35.08
N VAL A 57 -31.40 -18.38 -34.55
CA VAL A 57 -29.96 -18.04 -34.60
C VAL A 57 -29.21 -18.90 -33.59
N LYS A 58 -28.19 -19.63 -34.07
CA LYS A 58 -27.27 -20.42 -33.24
C LYS A 58 -26.14 -19.54 -32.74
N VAL A 59 -26.00 -19.47 -31.43
CA VAL A 59 -24.89 -18.80 -30.75
C VAL A 59 -23.90 -19.86 -30.32
N GLU A 60 -22.65 -19.74 -30.74
CA GLU A 60 -21.58 -20.63 -30.31
C GLU A 60 -21.18 -20.34 -28.86
N GLY A 61 -20.79 -21.41 -28.15
CA GLY A 61 -20.30 -21.30 -26.79
C GLY A 61 -18.99 -20.51 -26.74
N HIS A 62 -18.83 -19.67 -25.73
CA HIS A 62 -17.62 -18.87 -25.53
C HIS A 62 -17.29 -18.74 -24.05
N THR A 63 -16.05 -18.35 -23.73
CA THR A 63 -15.63 -18.14 -22.33
C THR A 63 -15.55 -16.65 -22.03
N VAL A 64 -16.25 -16.21 -21.00
CA VAL A 64 -16.15 -14.85 -20.48
C VAL A 64 -15.13 -14.82 -19.35
N THR A 65 -14.21 -13.85 -19.38
CA THR A 65 -13.26 -13.62 -18.28
C THR A 65 -13.66 -12.34 -17.55
N VAL A 66 -13.88 -12.44 -16.23
CA VAL A 66 -14.28 -11.32 -15.37
C VAL A 66 -13.13 -10.99 -14.42
N GLU A 67 -12.73 -9.71 -14.37
CA GLU A 67 -11.78 -9.17 -13.39
C GLU A 67 -12.55 -8.58 -12.21
N VAL A 68 -12.26 -9.04 -11.00
CA VAL A 68 -12.83 -8.44 -9.78
C VAL A 68 -11.92 -7.32 -9.30
N VAL A 69 -12.37 -6.09 -9.49
CA VAL A 69 -11.74 -4.88 -8.93
C VAL A 69 -12.30 -4.70 -7.51
N GLN A 70 -11.49 -4.95 -6.48
CA GLN A 70 -11.88 -4.62 -5.10
C GLN A 70 -11.84 -3.10 -4.91
N PRO A 71 -12.89 -2.49 -4.34
CA PRO A 71 -12.95 -1.05 -4.05
C PRO A 71 -11.99 -0.62 -2.94
#